data_AF-A0A2E4LL58-F1
#
_entry.id   AF-A0A2E4LL58-F1
#
_cell.length_a   1.000
_cell.length_b   1.000
_cell.length_c   1.000
_cell.angle_alpha   90.00
_cell.angle_beta   90.00
_cell.angle_gamma   90.00
#
_symmetry.space_group_name_H-M   'P 1'
#
loop_
_entity.id
_entity.type
_entity.pdbx_description
1 polymer ?
#
loop_
_entity_poly.entity_id
_entity_poly.type
_entity_poly.pdbx_seq_one_letter_code
_entity_poly.pdbx_strand_id
1 'polypeptide(L)'
;MSNKPFHRIFLQPTQSRLFFSFVTYTPQTREQMISCGDLRDGEEYINQVICDFLLFIAEGVFDLRFTSEFPIQYDDVMIVCSRQRGRGVQHEYLLGVQAERLTHSGLDLLDRLSNLLLSPKWTGSIKTRD
;
A
#
# COMPACT_ATOMS: atom_id res chain seq x y z
N MET A 1 20.50 13.02 6.69
CA MET A 1 20.00 11.87 5.89
C MET A 1 18.79 12.38 5.14
N SER A 2 18.75 12.31 3.80
CA SER A 2 17.54 12.74 3.07
C SER A 2 16.40 11.82 3.49
N ASN A 3 15.38 12.36 4.15
CA ASN A 3 14.19 11.62 4.53
C ASN A 3 13.42 11.34 3.22
N LYS A 4 13.69 10.19 2.59
CA LYS A 4 13.06 9.82 1.32
C LYS A 4 11.72 9.16 1.65
N PRO A 5 10.57 9.82 1.39
CA PRO A 5 9.27 9.17 1.58
C PRO A 5 9.24 7.89 0.74
N PHE A 6 8.71 6.81 1.32
CA PHE A 6 8.55 5.50 0.70
C PHE A 6 9.85 4.75 0.31
N HIS A 7 10.97 5.03 0.98
CA HIS A 7 12.21 4.27 0.75
C HIS A 7 12.03 2.77 1.01
N ARG A 8 12.40 1.94 0.02
CA ARG A 8 12.33 0.46 0.04
C ARG A 8 10.92 -0.12 0.16
N ILE A 9 9.91 0.66 -0.19
CA ILE A 9 8.58 0.15 -0.49
C ILE A 9 8.55 -0.25 -1.96
N PHE A 10 7.96 -1.41 -2.26
CA PHE A 10 7.79 -1.88 -3.62
C PHE A 10 6.35 -2.26 -3.90
N LEU A 11 5.86 -1.92 -5.10
CA LEU A 11 4.56 -2.29 -5.60
C LEU A 11 4.70 -2.94 -6.97
N GLN A 12 4.18 -4.16 -7.10
CA GLN A 12 4.20 -4.94 -8.33
C GLN A 12 2.77 -5.28 -8.75
N PRO A 13 2.46 -5.19 -10.06
CA PRO A 13 1.17 -5.64 -10.54
C PRO A 13 1.09 -7.18 -10.46
N THR A 14 -0.13 -7.70 -10.40
CA THR A 14 -0.39 -9.11 -10.67
C THR A 14 -1.00 -9.25 -12.07
N GLN A 15 -1.47 -10.46 -12.41
CA GLN A 15 -2.26 -10.66 -13.63
C GLN A 15 -3.67 -10.04 -13.53
N SER A 16 -4.12 -9.70 -12.32
CA SER A 16 -5.39 -9.04 -12.07
C SER A 16 -5.17 -7.58 -11.67
N ARG A 17 -6.00 -6.69 -12.22
CA ARG A 17 -6.02 -5.26 -11.85
C ARG A 17 -6.49 -4.99 -10.42
N LEU A 18 -7.08 -5.99 -9.75
CA LEU A 18 -7.60 -5.87 -8.39
C LEU A 18 -6.62 -6.36 -7.32
N PHE A 19 -5.51 -6.97 -7.74
CA PHE A 19 -4.54 -7.55 -6.81
C PHE A 19 -3.14 -7.03 -7.07
N PHE A 20 -2.43 -6.74 -5.99
CA PHE A 20 -1.09 -6.15 -6.01
C PHE A 20 -0.17 -6.89 -5.05
N SER A 21 1.08 -7.11 -5.46
CA SER A 21 2.15 -7.52 -4.54
C SER A 21 2.80 -6.27 -3.99
N PHE A 22 2.69 -6.08 -2.68
CA PHE A 22 3.21 -4.93 -1.95
C PHE A 22 4.28 -5.38 -0.95
N VAL A 23 5.50 -4.87 -1.10
CA VAL A 23 6.61 -5.16 -0.21
C VAL A 23 6.87 -3.95 0.64
N THR A 24 6.81 -4.12 1.96
CA THR A 24 7.10 -3.09 2.95
C THR A 24 7.94 -3.66 4.09
N TYR A 25 8.52 -2.76 4.88
CA TYR A 25 9.23 -3.07 6.11
C TYR A 25 8.34 -2.93 7.34
N THR A 26 7.15 -2.37 7.17
CA THR A 26 6.18 -2.10 8.23
C THR A 26 5.70 -3.41 8.84
N PRO A 27 6.18 -3.79 10.03
CA PRO A 27 5.91 -5.10 10.59
C PRO A 27 4.94 -5.01 11.78
N GLN A 28 4.38 -3.84 12.07
CA GLN A 28 3.68 -3.58 13.33
C GLN A 28 2.33 -4.29 13.36
N THR A 29 2.26 -5.40 14.10
CA THR A 29 1.00 -6.03 14.46
C THR A 29 0.30 -5.22 15.55
N ARG A 30 -1.00 -5.45 15.75
CA ARG A 30 -1.77 -4.85 16.84
C ARG A 30 -1.08 -5.04 18.20
N GLU A 31 -0.62 -6.26 18.48
CA GLU A 31 0.03 -6.63 19.74
C GLU A 31 1.34 -5.85 19.92
N GLN A 32 2.09 -5.65 18.84
CA GLN A 32 3.32 -4.86 18.88
C GLN A 32 3.02 -3.39 19.19
N MET A 33 2.03 -2.79 18.50
CA MET A 33 1.62 -1.40 18.76
C MET A 33 1.11 -1.20 20.20
N ILE A 34 0.38 -2.17 20.74
CA ILE A 34 -0.03 -2.16 22.14
C ILE A 34 1.18 -2.26 23.07
N SER A 35 2.08 -3.20 22.81
CA SER A 35 3.24 -3.44 23.66
C SER A 35 4.21 -2.26 23.74
N CYS A 36 4.33 -1.45 22.67
CA CYS A 36 5.15 -0.24 22.65
C CYS A 36 4.38 1.02 23.06
N GLY A 37 3.08 0.93 23.34
CA GLY A 37 2.24 2.05 23.77
C GLY A 37 1.76 2.97 22.64
N ASP A 38 1.95 2.58 21.39
CA ASP A 38 1.47 3.32 20.21
C ASP A 38 -0.05 3.13 19.99
N LEU A 39 -0.63 2.06 20.54
CA LEU A 39 -2.07 1.78 20.51
C LEU A 39 -2.57 1.41 21.91
N ARG A 40 -3.67 2.00 22.37
CA ARG A 40 -4.29 1.60 23.64
C ARG A 40 -5.15 0.34 23.46
N ASP A 41 -5.33 -0.44 24.52
CA ASP A 41 -6.06 -1.72 24.48
C ASP A 41 -7.50 -1.64 23.92
N GLY A 42 -8.15 -0.48 24.06
CA GLY A 42 -9.51 -0.21 23.55
C GLY A 42 -9.57 0.59 22.24
N GLU A 43 -8.43 0.97 21.66
CA GLU A 43 -8.39 1.70 20.40
C GLU A 43 -8.51 0.76 19.20
N GLU A 44 -9.16 1.26 18.15
CA GLU A 44 -9.29 0.54 16.89
C GLU A 44 -7.91 0.37 16.25
N TYR A 45 -7.58 -0.86 15.90
CA TYR A 45 -6.35 -1.15 15.19
C TYR A 45 -6.52 -0.85 13.70
N ILE A 46 -5.78 0.15 13.22
CA ILE A 46 -5.64 0.43 11.80
C ILE A 46 -4.41 -0.30 11.27
N ASN A 47 -4.62 -1.14 10.26
CA ASN A 47 -3.57 -1.93 9.66
C ASN A 47 -2.62 -1.04 8.85
N GLN A 48 -1.43 -0.80 9.40
CA GLN A 48 -0.44 0.10 8.83
C GLN A 48 0.02 -0.30 7.41
N VAL A 49 -0.04 -1.59 7.06
CA VAL A 49 0.29 -2.06 5.70
C VAL A 49 -0.69 -1.50 4.67
N ILE A 50 -1.99 -1.44 5.01
CA ILE A 50 -3.01 -0.88 4.12
C ILE A 50 -2.84 0.64 4.02
N CYS A 51 -2.55 1.32 5.13
CA CYS A 51 -2.25 2.75 5.11
C CYS A 51 -1.03 3.07 4.23
N ASP A 52 0.07 2.34 4.40
CA ASP A 52 1.27 2.51 3.59
C ASP A 52 1.00 2.28 2.11
N PHE A 53 0.20 1.26 1.78
CA PHE A 53 -0.20 1.00 0.40
C PHE A 53 -0.99 2.17 -0.21
N LEU A 54 -1.98 2.70 0.51
CA LEU A 54 -2.78 3.82 0.05
C LEU A 54 -1.97 5.11 -0.08
N LEU A 55 -1.14 5.41 0.93
CA LEU A 55 -0.21 6.54 0.90
C LEU A 55 0.79 6.42 -0.26
N PHE A 56 1.33 5.22 -0.47
CA PHE A 56 2.26 4.96 -1.56
C PHE A 56 1.62 5.16 -2.92
N ILE A 57 0.39 4.68 -3.13
CA ILE A 57 -0.33 4.89 -4.40
C ILE A 57 -0.65 6.38 -4.57
N ALA A 58 -1.26 7.02 -3.57
CA ALA A 58 -1.70 8.40 -3.67
C ALA A 58 -0.51 9.35 -3.86
N GLU A 59 0.37 9.43 -2.88
CA GLU A 59 1.42 10.44 -2.81
C GLU A 59 2.67 10.00 -3.57
N GLY A 60 2.95 8.70 -3.53
CA GLY A 60 4.12 8.13 -4.17
C GLY A 60 3.96 7.99 -5.68
N VAL A 61 2.94 7.25 -6.12
CA VAL A 61 2.74 6.91 -7.54
C VAL A 61 2.06 8.04 -8.30
N PHE A 62 1.01 8.64 -7.73
CA PHE A 62 0.19 9.65 -8.44
C PHE A 62 0.48 11.10 -8.07
N ASP A 63 1.33 11.37 -7.07
CA ASP A 63 1.58 12.72 -6.55
C ASP A 63 0.29 13.47 -6.13
N LEU A 64 -0.62 12.72 -5.51
CA LEU A 64 -1.87 13.22 -4.96
C LEU A 64 -1.82 13.13 -3.44
N ARG A 65 -2.40 14.11 -2.75
CA ARG A 65 -2.56 14.03 -1.29
C ARG A 65 -3.58 12.95 -0.94
N PHE A 66 -3.25 12.07 -0.01
CA PHE A 66 -4.22 11.12 0.51
C PHE A 66 -5.20 11.84 1.46
N THR A 67 -6.49 11.84 1.11
CA THR A 67 -7.57 12.47 1.86
C THR A 67 -8.82 11.58 1.83
N SER A 68 -9.87 11.98 2.54
CA SER A 68 -11.19 11.32 2.49
C SER A 68 -11.80 11.26 1.08
N GLU A 69 -11.37 12.15 0.18
CA GLU A 69 -11.85 12.20 -1.21
C GLU A 69 -11.03 11.31 -2.15
N PHE A 70 -10.00 10.62 -1.65
CA PHE A 70 -9.20 9.73 -2.48
C PHE A 70 -10.08 8.57 -3.00
N PRO A 71 -10.02 8.19 -4.30
CA PRO A 71 -11.00 7.26 -4.88
C PRO A 71 -11.02 5.83 -4.33
N ILE A 72 -10.01 5.42 -3.56
CA ILE A 72 -9.91 4.09 -2.92
C ILE A 72 -9.62 4.31 -1.44
N GLN A 73 -10.51 3.87 -0.56
CA GLN A 73 -10.39 4.08 0.88
C GLN A 73 -9.84 2.84 1.60
N TYR A 74 -9.52 3.00 2.89
CA TYR A 74 -8.99 1.92 3.73
C TYR A 74 -9.84 0.65 3.67
N ASP A 75 -11.16 0.80 3.82
CA ASP A 75 -12.07 -0.34 3.86
C ASP A 75 -12.24 -1.05 2.50
N ASP A 76 -11.83 -0.43 1.41
CA ASP A 76 -11.89 -1.03 0.07
C ASP A 76 -10.74 -2.00 -0.15
N VAL A 77 -9.70 -1.95 0.69
CA VAL A 77 -8.48 -2.75 0.56
C VAL A 77 -8.45 -3.84 1.63
N MET A 78 -7.97 -5.02 1.24
CA MET A 78 -7.76 -6.13 2.16
C MET A 78 -6.40 -6.79 1.95
N ILE A 79 -5.83 -7.35 3.02
CA ILE A 79 -4.69 -8.25 2.92
C ILE A 79 -5.24 -9.65 2.64
N VAL A 80 -4.90 -10.21 1.47
CA VAL A 80 -5.30 -11.56 1.07
C VAL A 80 -4.37 -12.58 1.72
N CYS A 81 -3.07 -12.35 1.63
CA CYS A 81 -2.06 -13.17 2.29
C CYS A 81 -0.77 -12.38 2.50
N SER A 82 0.13 -12.91 3.32
CA SER A 82 1.45 -12.32 3.57
C SER A 82 2.53 -13.40 3.63
N ARG A 83 3.76 -13.01 3.32
CA ARG A 83 4.97 -13.82 3.53
C ARG A 83 6.14 -12.94 3.93
N GLN A 84 7.08 -13.50 4.68
CA GLN A 84 8.38 -12.87 4.90
C GLN A 84 9.28 -13.05 3.67
N ARG A 85 10.07 -12.02 3.34
CA ARG A 85 11.13 -12.09 2.31
C ARG A 85 12.51 -11.92 2.93
N GLY A 86 13.49 -12.67 2.41
CA GLY A 86 14.89 -12.54 2.80
C GLY A 86 15.15 -12.89 4.27
N ARG A 87 15.99 -12.11 4.96
CA ARG A 87 16.36 -12.32 6.38
C ARG A 87 15.27 -11.89 7.39
N GLY A 88 14.01 -11.78 6.97
CA GLY A 88 12.87 -11.53 7.86
C GLY A 88 12.55 -10.06 8.16
N VAL A 89 13.24 -9.09 7.56
CA VAL A 89 12.97 -7.66 7.77
C VAL A 89 11.98 -7.09 6.73
N GLN A 90 11.90 -7.71 5.55
CA GLN A 90 10.91 -7.35 4.53
C GLN A 90 9.73 -8.30 4.58
N HIS A 91 8.54 -7.73 4.42
CA HIS A 91 7.30 -8.46 4.30
C HIS A 91 6.68 -8.18 2.94
N GLU A 92 6.18 -9.22 2.29
CA GLU A 92 5.41 -9.13 1.07
C GLU A 92 3.95 -9.49 1.36
N TYR A 93 3.05 -8.62 0.94
CA TYR A 93 1.62 -8.73 1.11
C TYR A 93 0.97 -8.80 -0.26
N LEU A 94 0.07 -9.76 -0.43
CA LEU A 94 -0.89 -9.72 -1.53
C LEU A 94 -2.07 -8.87 -1.06
N LEU A 95 -2.23 -7.70 -1.66
CA LEU A 95 -3.35 -6.81 -1.40
C LEU A 95 -4.42 -6.99 -2.45
N GLY A 96 -5.67 -7.01 -2.02
CA GLY A 96 -6.85 -7.05 -2.88
C GLY A 96 -7.68 -5.77 -2.72
N VAL A 97 -8.30 -5.31 -3.80
CA VAL A 97 -9.24 -4.20 -3.81
C VAL A 97 -10.64 -4.70 -4.15
N GLN A 98 -11.62 -4.37 -3.31
CA GLN A 98 -13.02 -4.78 -3.44
C GLN A 98 -13.73 -3.92 -4.49
N ALA A 99 -13.74 -4.38 -5.74
CA ALA A 99 -14.24 -3.62 -6.89
C ALA A 99 -15.71 -3.20 -6.76
N GLU A 100 -16.52 -4.03 -6.09
CA GLU A 100 -17.94 -3.80 -5.83
C GLU A 100 -18.22 -2.60 -4.90
N ARG A 101 -17.22 -2.16 -4.14
CA ARG A 101 -17.31 -0.99 -3.26
C ARG A 101 -16.88 0.30 -3.94
N LEU A 102 -16.21 0.20 -5.09
CA LEU A 102 -15.62 1.34 -5.76
C LEU A 102 -16.64 2.13 -6.57
N THR A 103 -16.47 3.45 -6.54
CA THR A 103 -17.12 4.35 -7.49
C THR A 103 -16.43 4.25 -8.86
N HIS A 104 -16.99 4.92 -9.88
CA HIS A 104 -16.37 5.00 -11.20
C HIS A 104 -14.95 5.56 -11.15
N SER A 105 -14.70 6.61 -10.35
CA SER A 105 -13.36 7.18 -10.18
C SER A 105 -12.38 6.22 -9.51
N GLY A 106 -12.85 5.33 -8.62
CA GLY A 106 -12.04 4.27 -8.04
C GLY A 106 -11.60 3.24 -9.08
N LEU A 107 -12.51 2.82 -9.96
CA LEU A 107 -12.19 1.91 -11.06
C LEU A 107 -11.21 2.55 -12.06
N ASP A 108 -11.43 3.81 -12.42
CA ASP A 108 -10.53 4.55 -13.31
C ASP A 108 -9.12 4.70 -12.71
N LEU A 109 -9.03 4.93 -11.40
CA LEU A 109 -7.76 4.99 -10.70
C LEU A 109 -7.02 3.63 -10.76
N LEU A 110 -7.73 2.52 -10.57
CA LEU A 110 -7.14 1.17 -10.69
C LEU A 110 -6.65 0.87 -12.11
N ASP A 111 -7.38 1.30 -13.13
CA ASP A 111 -6.96 1.11 -14.52
C ASP A 111 -5.72 1.96 -14.83
N ARG A 112 -5.68 3.21 -14.36
CA ARG A 112 -4.47 4.06 -14.47
C ARG A 112 -3.29 3.46 -13.73
N LEU A 113 -3.50 2.94 -12.52
CA LEU A 113 -2.47 2.30 -11.72
C LEU A 113 -1.92 1.06 -12.44
N SER A 114 -2.80 0.17 -12.88
CA SER A 114 -2.42 -1.05 -13.60
C SER A 114 -1.61 -0.74 -14.85
N ASN A 115 -2.05 0.22 -15.65
CA ASN A 115 -1.33 0.66 -16.86
C ASN A 115 0.06 1.23 -16.53
N LEU A 116 0.20 2.00 -15.44
CA LEU A 116 1.48 2.53 -14.99
C LEU A 116 2.40 1.41 -14.53
N LEU A 117 1.91 0.49 -13.69
CA LEU A 117 2.70 -0.59 -13.12
C LEU A 117 3.15 -1.62 -14.16
N LEU A 118 2.37 -1.82 -15.23
CA LEU A 118 2.72 -2.67 -16.37
C LEU A 118 3.67 -1.99 -17.36
N SER A 119 3.95 -0.70 -17.20
CA SER A 119 4.89 0.03 -18.06
C SER A 119 6.31 -0.52 -17.91
N PRO A 120 7.08 -0.68 -19.00
CA PRO A 120 8.49 -1.08 -18.95
C PRO A 120 9.39 -0.14 -18.12
N LYS A 121 8.93 1.09 -17.86
CA LYS A 121 9.65 2.08 -17.05
C LYS A 121 9.48 1.87 -15.54
N TRP A 122 8.46 1.10 -15.13
CA TRP A 122 8.21 0.82 -13.73
C TRP A 122 9.18 -0.23 -13.21
N THR A 123 9.94 0.11 -12.18
CA THR A 123 10.91 -0.82 -11.56
C THR A 123 10.46 -1.36 -10.21
N GLY A 124 9.16 -1.24 -9.90
CA GLY A 124 8.63 -1.63 -8.60
C GLY A 124 8.65 -0.56 -7.53
N SER A 125 9.36 0.55 -7.72
CA SER A 125 9.52 1.60 -6.70
C SER A 125 9.69 2.96 -7.37
N ILE A 126 9.36 4.03 -6.64
CA ILE A 126 9.60 5.40 -7.12
C ILE A 126 11.10 5.66 -7.08
N LYS A 127 11.69 5.89 -8.26
CA LYS A 127 13.04 6.46 -8.36
C LYS A 127 12.88 7.96 -8.10
N THR A 128 13.66 8.45 -7.14
CA THR A 128 13.86 9.86 -6.74
C THR A 128 13.14 10.92 -7.59
N ARG A 129 12.40 11.82 -6.92
CA ARG A 129 12.20 13.18 -7.43
C ARG A 129 13.56 13.88 -7.35
N ASP A 130 14.10 14.28 -8.49
CA ASP A 130 15.21 15.24 -8.56
C ASP A 130 14.71 16.65 -8.27
#